data_AF-A0A7V7PRF9-F1
#
_entry.id   AF-A0A7V7PRF9-F1
#
_cell.length_a   1.000
_cell.length_b   1.000
_cell.length_c   1.000
_cell.angle_alpha   90.00
_cell.angle_beta   90.00
_cell.angle_gamma   90.00
#
_symmetry.space_group_name_H-M   'P 1'
#
loop_
_entity.id
_entity.type
_entity.pdbx_description
1 polymer ?
#
loop_
_entity_poly.entity_id
_entity_poly.type
_entity_poly.pdbx_seq_one_letter_code
_entity_poly.pdbx_strand_id
1 'polypeptide(L)' 'MRTQLFVQVYECAEGQRRATHKLPVGRFMQFAIERLSPMEILQLRNDLTILGHSRIGATDGRWYEYVLTSDQLG' A
#
# COMPACT_ATOMS: atom_id res chain seq x y z
N MET A 1 18.58 -16.03 -7.70
CA MET A 1 18.09 -14.65 -7.56
C MET A 1 17.00 -14.63 -6.50
N ARG A 2 17.08 -13.74 -5.50
CA ARG A 2 16.08 -13.63 -4.43
C ARG A 2 15.18 -12.43 -4.71
N THR A 3 13.93 -12.68 -5.06
CA THR A 3 12.93 -11.61 -5.25
C THR A 3 12.47 -11.11 -3.89
N GLN A 4 12.57 -9.80 -3.65
CA GLN A 4 12.04 -9.19 -2.43
C GLN A 4 10.77 -8.40 -2.75
N LEU A 5 9.70 -8.65 -1.98
CA LEU A 5 8.42 -7.96 -2.13
C LEU A 5 8.35 -6.71 -1.25
N PHE A 6 7.80 -5.65 -1.82
CA PHE A 6 7.56 -4.37 -1.18
C PHE A 6 6.11 -3.95 -1.42
N VAL A 7 5.63 -3.05 -0.57
CA VAL A 7 4.43 -2.27 -0.82
C VAL A 7 4.86 -0.84 -1.10
N GLN A 8 4.53 -0.37 -2.30
CA GLN A 8 4.64 1.03 -2.68
C GLN A 8 3.33 1.74 -2.32
N VAL A 9 3.45 2.79 -1.51
CA VAL A 9 2.36 3.65 -1.10
C VAL A 9 2.35 4.90 -1.98
N TYR A 10 1.16 5.28 -2.42
CA TYR A 10 0.90 6.52 -3.13
C TYR A 10 -0.15 7.32 -2.37
N GLU A 11 0.08 8.63 -2.27
CA GLU A 11 -0.95 9.58 -1.87
C GLU A 11 -1.58 10.14 -3.16
N CYS A 12 -2.90 10.11 -3.21
CA CYS A 12 -3.67 10.54 -4.35
C CYS A 12 -4.66 11.62 -3.95
N ALA A 13 -4.70 12.70 -4.72
CA ALA A 13 -5.60 13.82 -4.52
C ALA A 13 -5.85 14.51 -5.85
N GLU A 14 -7.10 14.87 -6.14
CA GLU A 14 -7.44 15.76 -7.27
C GLU A 14 -6.84 15.32 -8.63
N GLY A 15 -6.83 14.01 -8.90
CA GLY A 15 -6.28 13.44 -10.14
C GLY A 15 -4.75 13.34 -10.19
N GLN A 16 -4.06 13.74 -9.12
CA GLN A 16 -2.62 13.52 -8.95
C GLN A 16 -2.35 12.26 -8.13
N ARG A 17 -1.24 11.60 -8.43
CA ARG A 17 -0.76 10.39 -7.76
C ARG A 17 0.72 10.53 -7.47
N ARG A 18 1.09 10.58 -6.19
CA ARG A 18 2.47 10.79 -5.73
C ARG A 18 2.95 9.61 -4.92
N ALA A 19 4.08 9.02 -5.30
CA ALA A 19 4.75 8.00 -4.50
C ALA A 19 5.25 8.61 -3.17
N THR A 20 4.96 7.96 -2.04
CA THR A 20 5.37 8.44 -0.71
C THR A 20 6.33 7.49 -0.01
N HIS A 21 6.01 6.19 0.04
CA HIS A 21 6.81 5.21 0.78
C HIS A 21 6.97 3.91 -0.01
N LYS A 22 8.13 3.27 0.08
CA LYS A 22 8.36 1.91 -0.41
C LYS A 22 8.86 1.06 0.75
N LEU A 23 8.04 0.14 1.23
CA LEU A 23 8.31 -0.62 2.45
C LEU A 23 8.35 -2.12 2.17
N PRO A 24 9.30 -2.89 2.72
CA PRO A 24 9.24 -4.35 2.66
C PRO A 24 7.92 -4.84 3.28
N VAL A 25 7.30 -5.87 2.70
CA VAL A 25 5.99 -6.39 3.18
C VAL A 25 6.00 -6.67 4.69
N GLY A 26 7.09 -7.22 5.23
CA GLY A 26 7.23 -7.50 6.66
C GLY A 26 7.18 -6.27 7.57
N ARG A 27 7.62 -5.09 7.09
CA ARG A 27 7.53 -3.81 7.83
C ARG A 27 6.28 -3.01 7.50
N PHE A 28 5.68 -3.24 6.33
CA PHE A 28 4.51 -2.50 5.87
C PHE A 28 3.30 -2.63 6.81
N MET A 29 3.10 -3.81 7.43
CA MET A 29 1.96 -3.99 8.32
C MET A 29 1.99 -3.08 9.57
N GLN A 30 3.18 -2.82 10.13
CA GLN A 30 3.31 -1.86 11.24
C GLN A 30 2.95 -0.45 10.79
N PHE A 31 3.46 -0.03 9.64
CA PHE A 31 3.13 1.27 9.03
C PHE A 31 1.62 1.45 8.82
N ALA A 32 0.93 0.40 8.36
CA ALA A 32 -0.51 0.43 8.11
C ALA A 32 -1.33 0.52 9.41
N ILE A 33 -0.95 -0.23 10.45
CA ILE A 33 -1.65 -0.24 11.76
C ILE A 33 -1.65 1.14 12.43
N GLU A 34 -0.57 1.91 12.27
CA GLU A 34 -0.47 3.26 12.83
C GLU A 34 -1.38 4.30 12.15
N ARG A 35 -1.90 4.01 10.96
CA ARG A 35 -2.55 5.01 10.07
C ARG A 35 -3.96 4.66 9.67
N LEU A 36 -4.32 3.38 9.72
CA LEU A 36 -5.58 2.87 9.21
C LEU A 36 -6.43 2.30 10.34
N SER A 37 -7.74 2.38 10.19
CA SER A 37 -8.67 1.70 11.08
C SER A 37 -8.59 0.17 10.91
N PRO A 38 -9.06 -0.61 11.91
CA PRO A 38 -9.07 -2.07 11.80
C PRO A 38 -9.79 -2.62 10.56
N MET A 39 -10.89 -1.98 10.14
CA MET A 39 -11.66 -2.40 8.96
C MET A 39 -10.86 -2.17 7.67
N GLU A 40 -10.22 -1.01 7.56
CA GLU A 40 -9.35 -0.67 6.43
C GLU A 40 -8.14 -1.62 6.35
N ILE A 41 -7.57 -2.03 7.48
CA ILE A 41 -6.47 -3.01 7.51
C ILE A 41 -6.93 -4.37 6.99
N LEU A 42 -8.14 -4.81 7.34
CA LEU A 42 -8.71 -6.06 6.83
C LEU A 42 -8.92 -5.99 5.31
N GLN A 43 -9.50 -4.90 4.82
CA GLN A 43 -9.65 -4.65 3.38
C GLN A 43 -8.28 -4.66 2.69
N LEU A 44 -7.31 -3.90 3.20
CA LEU A 44 -5.95 -3.79 2.68
C LEU A 44 -5.29 -5.16 2.52
N ARG A 45 -5.38 -6.01 3.55
CA ARG A 45 -4.77 -7.34 3.53
C ARG A 45 -5.41 -8.23 2.48
N ASN A 46 -6.74 -8.23 2.38
CA ASN A 46 -7.45 -9.03 1.38
C ASN A 46 -7.10 -8.55 -0.04
N ASP A 47 -7.21 -7.26 -0.29
CA ASP A 47 -6.92 -6.63 -1.57
C ASP A 47 -5.47 -6.88 -2.03
N LEU A 48 -4.48 -6.68 -1.14
CA LEU A 48 -3.08 -6.93 -1.49
C LEU A 48 -2.79 -8.42 -1.75
N THR A 49 -3.50 -9.33 -1.08
CA THR A 49 -3.33 -10.78 -1.27
C THR A 49 -3.95 -11.25 -2.58
N ILE A 50 -5.12 -10.72 -2.94
CA ILE A 50 -5.91 -11.18 -4.10
C ILE A 50 -5.57 -10.40 -5.37
N LEU A 51 -5.47 -9.08 -5.28
CA LEU A 51 -5.36 -8.15 -6.40
C LEU A 51 -3.94 -7.56 -6.56
N GLY A 52 -3.09 -7.69 -5.54
CA GLY A 52 -1.79 -7.04 -5.50
C GLY A 52 -1.84 -5.52 -5.36
N HIS A 53 -3.03 -4.93 -5.16
CA HIS A 53 -3.20 -3.50 -4.94
C HIS A 53 -4.45 -3.22 -4.10
N SER A 54 -4.48 -2.10 -3.38
CA SER A 54 -5.64 -1.63 -2.60
C SER A 54 -5.72 -0.12 -2.62
N ARG A 55 -6.95 0.42 -2.51
CA ARG A 55 -7.23 1.84 -2.38
C ARG A 55 -8.02 2.07 -1.09
N ILE A 56 -7.51 2.95 -0.22
CA ILE A 56 -8.13 3.24 1.08
C ILE A 56 -8.19 4.75 1.31
N GLY A 57 -9.28 5.18 1.92
CA GLY A 57 -9.69 6.59 1.95
C GLY A 57 -10.39 6.98 0.65
N ALA A 58 -11.41 7.81 0.77
CA ALA A 58 -12.07 8.51 -0.33
C ALA A 58 -12.82 9.74 0.20
N THR A 59 -12.34 10.31 1.30
CA THR A 59 -12.94 11.49 1.91
C THR A 59 -12.29 12.72 1.29
N ASP A 60 -13.10 13.69 0.89
CA ASP A 60 -12.64 14.97 0.32
C ASP A 60 -11.71 14.81 -0.90
N GLY A 61 -11.93 13.78 -1.71
CA GLY A 61 -11.15 13.53 -2.93
C GLY A 61 -9.71 13.08 -2.69
N ARG A 62 -9.36 12.68 -1.46
CA ARG A 62 -8.04 12.14 -1.08
C ARG A 62 -8.12 10.65 -0.75
N TRP A 63 -7.12 9.90 -1.23
CA TRP A 63 -6.98 8.48 -0.95
C TRP A 63 -5.51 8.05 -0.97
N TYR A 64 -5.25 6.90 -0.37
CA TYR A 64 -3.98 6.20 -0.48
C TYR A 64 -4.13 4.98 -1.37
N GLU A 65 -3.16 4.76 -2.25
CA GLU A 65 -3.03 3.51 -2.98
C GLU A 65 -1.82 2.72 -2.48
N TYR A 66 -2.01 1.42 -2.31
CA TYR A 66 -1.01 0.48 -1.86
C TYR A 66 -0.81 -0.56 -2.95
N VAL A 67 0.40 -0.72 -3.46
CA VAL A 67 0.69 -1.62 -4.58
C VAL A 67 1.82 -2.56 -4.22
N LEU A 68 1.59 -3.87 -4.35
CA LEU A 68 2.63 -4.88 -4.20
C LEU A 68 3.57 -4.80 -5.41
N THR A 69 4.86 -4.65 -5.14
CA THR A 69 5.92 -4.60 -6.15
C THR A 69 7.05 -5.54 -5.76
N SER A 70 7.81 -6.00 -6.75
CA SER A 70 9.03 -6.78 -6.54
C SER A 70 10.24 -6.00 -7.00
N ASP A 71 11.35 -6.10 -6.25
CA ASP A 71 12.66 -5.74 -6.76
C ASP A 71 13.46 -7.03 -6.99
N GLN A 72 14.16 -7.09 -8.13
CA GLN A 72 15.20 -8.10 -8.35
C GLN A 72 16.46 -7.60 -7.67
N LEU A 73 16.88 -8.28 -6.60
CA LEU A 73 18.21 -8.10 -6.03
C LEU A 73 19.21 -8.79 -6.96
N GLY A 74 20.08 -7.99 -7.61
CA GLY A 74 21.18 -8.44 -8.47
C GLY A 74 22.21 -9.26 -7.73
#